data_AF-A0A497HYP5-F1
#
_entry.id   AF-A0A497HYP5-F1
#
_cell.length_a   1.000
_cell.length_b   1.000
_cell.length_c   1.000
_cell.angle_alpha   90.00
_cell.angle_beta   90.00
_cell.angle_gamma   90.00
#
_symmetry.space_group_name_H-M   'P 1'
#
loop_
_entity.id
_entity.type
_entity.pdbx_description
1 polymer ?
#
loop_
_entity_poly.entity_id
_entity_poly.type
_entity_poly.pdbx_seq_one_letter_code
_entity_poly.pdbx_strand_id
1 'polypeptide(L)'
;MIKIDKDLITKIARGTEFLGSGGGGHTYISEFMALQLLSEKKTSYLIEIEKVPNNALVLSVALMGSPLIFKEKIPNGIEAINVLKMLENYFGEKTYAIVPVEGGGLNSLTPIVAGLNANIPVVDADGMGRAFPELQMTTFHLHDISITPMAISDEKGNTIFIDSIDNYYGEWFARGITILMGGYSWISFYAMTGKELKRAAIRGTITKSASIGEVLISNMSNEIRMREICKITGGSLLGEGKISNITRTKYKKFYGGKIEITGKEKIKII
;
A
#
# COMPACT_ATOMS: atom_id res chain seq x y z
N MET A 1 -5.72 17.06 -9.53
CA MET A 1 -4.45 16.42 -9.93
C MET A 1 -3.34 17.17 -9.23
N ILE A 2 -2.57 16.47 -8.41
CA ILE A 2 -1.52 17.01 -7.54
C ILE A 2 -0.21 16.41 -8.02
N LYS A 3 0.80 17.25 -8.27
CA LYS A 3 2.13 16.73 -8.63
C LYS A 3 2.75 16.07 -7.40
N ILE A 4 3.27 14.86 -7.56
CA ILE A 4 3.95 14.17 -6.45
C ILE A 4 5.31 14.82 -6.24
N ASP A 5 5.55 15.30 -5.02
CA ASP A 5 6.80 15.92 -4.60
C ASP A 5 7.29 15.35 -3.26
N LYS A 6 8.45 15.86 -2.81
CA LYS A 6 9.10 15.40 -1.58
C LYS A 6 8.25 15.65 -0.33
N ASP A 7 7.55 16.77 -0.25
CA ASP A 7 6.73 17.12 0.91
C ASP A 7 5.53 16.17 1.00
N LEU A 8 4.84 15.96 -0.12
CA LEU A 8 3.72 15.04 -0.20
C LEU A 8 4.12 13.61 0.15
N ILE A 9 5.24 13.10 -0.38
CA ILE A 9 5.76 11.76 -0.04
C ILE A 9 6.04 11.64 1.46
N THR A 10 6.68 12.64 2.06
CA THR A 10 7.04 12.61 3.49
C THR A 10 5.79 12.57 4.37
N LYS A 11 4.77 13.37 4.02
CA LYS A 11 3.47 13.38 4.70
C LYS A 11 2.75 12.03 4.54
N ILE A 12 2.66 11.51 3.33
CA ILE A 12 2.04 10.19 3.08
C ILE A 12 2.74 9.10 3.89
N ALA A 13 4.08 9.08 3.91
CA ALA A 13 4.87 8.09 4.64
C ALA A 13 4.51 8.06 6.13
N ARG A 14 4.46 9.21 6.80
CA ARG A 14 4.12 9.27 8.23
C ARG A 14 2.66 8.90 8.50
N GLY A 15 1.75 9.37 7.65
CA GLY A 15 0.33 9.08 7.80
C GLY A 15 -0.03 7.62 7.56
N THR A 16 0.56 6.99 6.56
CA THR A 16 0.29 5.59 6.26
C THR A 16 0.90 4.63 7.30
N GLU A 17 2.04 4.97 7.92
CA GLU A 17 2.54 4.22 9.07
C GLU A 17 1.55 4.24 10.24
N PHE A 18 0.91 5.38 10.49
CA PHE A 18 -0.16 5.48 11.49
C PHE A 18 -1.40 4.64 11.10
N LEU A 19 -1.80 4.67 9.82
CA LEU A 19 -2.94 3.89 9.30
C LEU A 19 -2.65 2.39 9.11
N GLY A 20 -1.41 1.94 9.32
CA GLY A 20 -1.01 0.54 9.19
C GLY A 20 -1.67 -0.41 10.19
N SER A 21 -2.37 0.08 11.22
CA SER A 21 -3.04 -0.75 12.24
C SER A 21 -2.10 -1.78 12.91
N GLY A 22 -0.82 -1.45 13.05
CA GLY A 22 0.22 -2.37 13.55
C GLY A 22 0.81 -3.33 12.51
N GLY A 23 0.31 -3.31 11.28
CA GLY A 23 0.78 -4.05 10.10
C GLY A 23 1.27 -3.13 8.97
N GLY A 24 1.23 -3.61 7.72
CA GLY A 24 1.62 -2.86 6.52
C GLY A 24 3.12 -2.61 6.34
N GLY A 25 3.92 -2.80 7.40
CA GLY A 25 5.37 -2.64 7.39
C GLY A 25 5.83 -1.18 7.30
N HIS A 26 7.10 -0.96 7.63
CA HIS A 26 7.69 0.39 7.68
C HIS A 26 7.84 1.01 6.31
N THR A 27 7.54 2.30 6.20
CA THR A 27 7.58 3.02 4.92
C THR A 27 8.98 3.41 4.48
N TYR A 28 9.97 3.38 5.39
CA TYR A 28 11.31 3.93 5.20
C TYR A 28 11.95 3.61 3.83
N ILE A 29 11.94 2.33 3.42
CA ILE A 29 12.57 1.94 2.15
C ILE A 29 11.76 2.48 0.94
N SER A 30 10.44 2.36 0.94
CA SER A 30 9.60 2.90 -0.14
C SER A 30 9.64 4.43 -0.21
N GLU A 31 9.71 5.11 0.93
CA GLU A 31 9.93 6.57 1.03
C GLU A 31 11.27 6.94 0.40
N PHE A 32 12.35 6.24 0.78
CA PHE A 32 13.68 6.46 0.22
C PHE A 32 13.71 6.26 -1.30
N MET A 33 13.12 5.17 -1.81
CA MET A 33 13.03 4.90 -3.25
C MET A 33 12.27 6.00 -4.00
N ALA A 34 11.14 6.47 -3.46
CA ALA A 34 10.36 7.53 -4.09
C ALA A 34 11.13 8.86 -4.13
N LEU A 35 11.84 9.21 -3.05
CA LEU A 35 12.69 10.40 -3.00
C LEU A 35 13.87 10.31 -3.98
N GLN A 36 14.48 9.13 -4.12
CA GLN A 36 15.54 8.88 -5.09
C GLN A 36 15.03 9.11 -6.53
N LEU A 37 13.87 8.55 -6.88
CA LEU A 37 13.27 8.75 -8.21
C LEU A 37 12.98 10.22 -8.50
N LEU A 38 12.51 10.99 -7.51
CA LEU A 38 12.34 12.44 -7.67
C LEU A 38 13.67 13.16 -7.91
N SER A 39 14.75 12.75 -7.24
CA SER A 39 16.09 13.31 -7.46
C SER A 39 16.61 13.04 -8.89
N GLU A 40 16.20 11.92 -9.48
CA GLU A 40 16.44 11.54 -10.86
C GLU A 40 15.48 12.20 -11.86
N LYS A 41 14.73 13.21 -11.43
CA LYS A 41 13.76 13.98 -12.22
C LYS A 41 12.60 13.15 -12.78
N LYS A 42 12.31 11.99 -12.18
CA LYS A 42 11.09 11.23 -12.47
C LYS A 42 9.88 12.00 -11.96
N THR A 43 8.75 11.83 -12.63
CA THR A 43 7.50 12.54 -12.31
C THR A 43 6.33 11.60 -12.32
N SER A 44 5.36 11.87 -11.46
CA SER A 44 4.04 11.26 -11.47
C SER A 44 3.07 12.21 -10.78
N TYR A 45 1.78 11.91 -10.86
CA TYR A 45 0.71 12.73 -10.35
C TYR A 45 -0.27 11.90 -9.54
N LEU A 46 -0.75 12.48 -8.45
CA LEU A 46 -1.91 11.99 -7.73
C LEU A 46 -3.18 12.54 -8.41
N ILE A 47 -4.06 11.64 -8.85
CA ILE A 47 -5.32 11.99 -9.54
C ILE A 47 -6.52 11.56 -8.71
N GLU A 48 -7.59 12.35 -8.79
CA GLU A 48 -8.88 11.94 -8.25
C GLU A 48 -9.47 10.81 -9.10
N ILE A 49 -10.12 9.86 -8.44
CA ILE A 49 -10.76 8.70 -9.08
C ILE A 49 -11.73 9.07 -10.20
N GLU A 50 -12.40 10.22 -10.09
CA GLU A 50 -13.37 10.66 -11.10
C GLU A 50 -12.72 11.10 -12.42
N LYS A 51 -11.41 11.41 -12.40
CA LYS A 51 -10.64 11.75 -13.60
C LYS A 51 -10.24 10.53 -14.42
N VAL A 52 -10.41 9.32 -13.88
CA VAL A 52 -10.11 8.08 -14.61
C VAL A 52 -11.23 7.79 -15.62
N PRO A 53 -10.94 7.66 -16.93
CA PRO A 53 -11.93 7.29 -17.92
C PRO A 53 -12.54 5.92 -17.64
N ASN A 54 -13.83 5.74 -17.88
CA ASN A 54 -14.55 4.53 -17.49
C ASN A 54 -14.00 3.23 -18.08
N ASN A 55 -13.40 3.28 -19.27
CA ASN A 55 -12.88 2.10 -19.97
C ASN A 55 -11.35 1.97 -19.83
N ALA A 56 -10.69 2.85 -19.09
CA ALA A 56 -9.24 2.82 -18.96
C ALA A 56 -8.78 1.64 -18.09
N LEU A 57 -7.70 0.98 -18.47
CA LEU A 57 -7.03 -0.06 -17.68
C LEU A 57 -6.35 0.56 -16.45
N VAL A 58 -6.74 0.08 -15.28
CA VAL A 58 -6.16 0.43 -13.98
C VAL A 58 -5.61 -0.84 -13.34
N LEU A 59 -4.39 -0.77 -12.82
CA LEU A 59 -3.74 -1.90 -12.14
C LEU A 59 -3.38 -1.51 -10.70
N SER A 60 -3.37 -2.49 -9.80
CA SER A 60 -2.74 -2.35 -8.48
C SER A 60 -1.31 -2.83 -8.52
N VAL A 61 -0.40 -2.12 -7.84
CA VAL A 61 0.99 -2.55 -7.65
C VAL A 61 1.31 -2.61 -6.16
N ALA A 62 1.87 -3.73 -5.69
CA ALA A 62 2.23 -3.90 -4.30
C ALA A 62 3.51 -4.75 -4.15
N LEU A 63 4.02 -4.76 -2.92
CA LEU A 63 5.04 -5.70 -2.49
C LEU A 63 4.35 -6.84 -1.72
N MET A 64 4.73 -8.07 -2.08
CA MET A 64 4.34 -9.27 -1.36
C MET A 64 5.57 -9.86 -0.68
N GLY A 65 5.40 -10.41 0.53
CA GLY A 65 6.45 -11.10 1.25
C GLY A 65 6.82 -10.43 2.57
N SER A 66 8.07 -10.60 3.01
CA SER A 66 8.56 -10.16 4.30
C SER A 66 9.13 -8.73 4.25
N PRO A 67 8.55 -7.76 4.98
CA PRO A 67 9.13 -6.43 5.11
C PRO A 67 10.53 -6.43 5.76
N LEU A 68 10.88 -7.47 6.54
CA LEU A 68 12.21 -7.62 7.10
C LEU A 68 13.24 -7.94 6.01
N ILE A 69 12.91 -8.89 5.13
CA ILE A 69 13.79 -9.26 4.03
C ILE A 69 13.92 -8.08 3.05
N PHE A 70 12.83 -7.37 2.78
CA PHE A 70 12.85 -6.18 1.93
C PHE A 70 13.84 -5.10 2.40
N LYS A 71 14.12 -5.00 3.71
CA LYS A 71 15.12 -4.07 4.25
C LYS A 71 16.57 -4.51 4.00
N GLU A 72 16.81 -5.80 3.82
CA GLU A 72 18.15 -6.38 3.64
C GLU A 72 18.46 -6.73 2.18
N LYS A 73 17.42 -7.08 1.41
CA LYS A 73 17.48 -7.46 0.00
C LYS A 73 16.88 -6.34 -0.84
N ILE A 74 17.69 -5.30 -1.08
CA ILE A 74 17.26 -4.05 -1.71
C ILE A 74 16.75 -4.31 -3.16
N PRO A 75 15.66 -3.65 -3.60
CA PRO A 75 15.19 -3.73 -4.97
C PRO A 75 16.20 -3.25 -6.00
N ASN A 76 16.14 -3.82 -7.19
CA ASN A 76 16.92 -3.39 -8.35
C ASN A 76 16.36 -2.09 -8.96
N GLY A 77 15.03 -1.93 -8.91
CA GLY A 77 14.30 -0.79 -9.47
C GLY A 77 13.59 -1.08 -10.79
N ILE A 78 13.72 -2.29 -11.36
CA ILE A 78 13.05 -2.69 -12.61
C ILE A 78 11.74 -3.47 -12.37
N GLU A 79 11.53 -3.98 -11.17
CA GLU A 79 10.50 -4.96 -10.84
C GLU A 79 9.09 -4.41 -11.09
N ALA A 80 8.84 -3.17 -10.66
CA ALA A 80 7.58 -2.47 -10.90
C ALA A 80 7.26 -2.34 -12.40
N ILE A 81 8.28 -2.04 -13.21
CA ILE A 81 8.13 -1.93 -14.67
C ILE A 81 7.85 -3.29 -15.29
N ASN A 82 8.52 -4.34 -14.81
CA ASN A 82 8.35 -5.69 -15.31
C ASN A 82 6.93 -6.22 -15.08
N VAL A 83 6.39 -6.06 -13.87
CA VAL A 83 5.02 -6.52 -13.56
C VAL A 83 3.96 -5.74 -14.33
N LEU A 84 4.14 -4.43 -14.50
CA LEU A 84 3.23 -3.60 -15.30
C LEU A 84 3.28 -4.02 -16.78
N LYS A 85 4.48 -4.08 -17.38
CA LYS A 85 4.64 -4.45 -18.79
C LYS A 85 4.07 -5.83 -19.11
N MET A 86 4.20 -6.80 -18.19
CA MET A 86 3.68 -8.14 -18.43
C MET A 86 2.14 -8.14 -18.53
N LEU A 87 1.46 -7.40 -17.65
CA LEU A 87 0.00 -7.26 -17.75
C LEU A 87 -0.42 -6.39 -18.94
N GLU A 88 0.30 -5.31 -19.25
CA GLU A 88 0.03 -4.51 -20.45
C GLU A 88 0.12 -5.34 -21.73
N ASN A 89 1.12 -6.23 -21.83
CA ASN A 89 1.25 -7.15 -22.97
C ASN A 89 0.10 -8.16 -23.04
N TYR A 90 -0.39 -8.64 -21.89
CA TYR A 90 -1.51 -9.56 -21.83
C TYR A 90 -2.82 -8.89 -22.27
N PHE A 91 -3.11 -7.69 -21.76
CA PHE A 91 -4.33 -6.94 -22.10
C PHE A 91 -4.26 -6.26 -23.47
N GLY A 92 -3.07 -6.06 -24.03
CA GLY A 92 -2.88 -5.30 -25.27
C GLY A 92 -3.10 -3.79 -25.10
N GLU A 93 -3.14 -3.31 -23.85
CA GLU A 93 -3.42 -1.91 -23.50
C GLU A 93 -2.41 -1.38 -22.49
N LYS A 94 -2.16 -0.07 -22.53
CA LYS A 94 -1.31 0.60 -21.53
C LYS A 94 -2.06 0.85 -20.25
N THR A 95 -1.36 0.72 -19.12
CA THR A 95 -1.90 1.05 -17.81
C THR A 95 -2.10 2.56 -17.73
N TYR A 96 -3.34 2.99 -17.56
CA TYR A 96 -3.68 4.42 -17.50
C TYR A 96 -3.34 5.01 -16.14
N ALA A 97 -3.64 4.28 -15.06
CA ALA A 97 -3.37 4.70 -13.69
C ALA A 97 -3.07 3.50 -12.80
N ILE A 98 -2.35 3.75 -11.70
CA ILE A 98 -2.12 2.77 -10.65
C ILE A 98 -2.99 3.12 -9.45
N VAL A 99 -3.63 2.13 -8.84
CA VAL A 99 -4.35 2.30 -7.57
C VAL A 99 -3.68 1.45 -6.47
N PRO A 100 -3.40 2.00 -5.29
CA PRO A 100 -2.98 1.18 -4.15
C PRO A 100 -3.99 0.10 -3.80
N VAL A 101 -3.49 -1.07 -3.38
CA VAL A 101 -4.36 -2.10 -2.79
C VAL A 101 -4.74 -1.75 -1.34
N GLU A 102 -3.85 -1.08 -0.61
CA GLU A 102 -4.02 -0.78 0.81
C GLU A 102 -3.54 0.61 1.23
N GLY A 103 -4.24 1.19 2.21
CA GLY A 103 -4.04 2.54 2.73
C GLY A 103 -3.15 2.63 3.96
N GLY A 104 -2.42 1.55 4.28
CA GLY A 104 -1.55 1.46 5.45
C GLY A 104 -0.16 0.88 5.12
N GLY A 105 0.87 1.45 5.74
CA GLY A 105 2.26 1.00 5.65
C GLY A 105 2.88 1.14 4.26
N LEU A 106 3.84 0.25 3.96
CA LEU A 106 4.73 0.37 2.80
C LEU A 106 3.98 0.30 1.46
N ASN A 107 2.87 -0.46 1.37
CA ASN A 107 2.11 -0.62 0.13
C ASN A 107 1.19 0.55 -0.21
N SER A 108 1.14 1.60 0.63
CA SER A 108 0.61 2.89 0.19
C SER A 108 1.65 3.72 -0.58
N LEU A 109 2.95 3.48 -0.36
CA LEU A 109 4.04 4.14 -1.08
C LEU A 109 4.56 3.34 -2.27
N THR A 110 4.48 2.00 -2.23
CA THR A 110 4.89 1.14 -3.36
C THR A 110 4.22 1.53 -4.70
N PRO A 111 2.90 1.82 -4.76
CA PRO A 111 2.24 2.37 -5.95
C PRO A 111 2.83 3.70 -6.43
N ILE A 112 3.25 4.56 -5.50
CA ILE A 112 3.88 5.86 -5.82
C ILE A 112 5.26 5.64 -6.44
N VAL A 113 6.05 4.72 -5.90
CA VAL A 113 7.33 4.31 -6.49
C VAL A 113 7.12 3.78 -7.90
N ALA A 114 6.13 2.90 -8.10
CA ALA A 114 5.79 2.36 -9.42
C ALA A 114 5.35 3.45 -10.40
N GLY A 115 4.47 4.37 -9.96
CA GLY A 115 3.97 5.48 -10.76
C GLY A 115 5.09 6.46 -11.17
N LEU A 116 6.01 6.79 -10.27
CA LEU A 116 7.18 7.61 -10.57
C LEU A 116 8.10 6.92 -11.59
N ASN A 117 8.34 5.63 -11.43
CA ASN A 117 9.25 4.87 -12.28
C ASN A 117 8.69 4.71 -13.71
N ALA A 118 7.37 4.47 -13.82
CA ALA A 118 6.67 4.25 -15.08
C ALA A 118 6.11 5.53 -15.73
N ASN A 119 6.16 6.68 -15.04
CA ASN A 119 5.46 7.91 -15.41
C ASN A 119 3.94 7.69 -15.60
N ILE A 120 3.33 6.94 -14.67
CA ILE A 120 1.90 6.62 -14.62
C ILE A 120 1.30 7.30 -13.39
N PRO A 121 0.14 7.99 -13.51
CA PRO A 121 -0.50 8.63 -12.37
C PRO A 121 -1.01 7.60 -11.36
N VAL A 122 -1.03 7.99 -10.08
CA VAL A 122 -1.58 7.21 -8.98
C VAL A 122 -2.95 7.77 -8.60
N VAL A 123 -3.93 6.90 -8.40
CA VAL A 123 -5.28 7.30 -7.98
C VAL A 123 -5.30 7.53 -6.47
N ASP A 124 -5.92 8.63 -6.03
CA ASP A 124 -6.21 8.91 -4.61
C ASP A 124 -7.38 8.06 -4.11
N ALA A 125 -7.11 6.76 -4.01
CA ALA A 125 -8.03 5.74 -3.54
C ALA A 125 -7.25 4.47 -3.15
N ASP A 126 -7.89 3.52 -2.48
CA ASP A 126 -7.35 2.17 -2.32
C ASP A 126 -8.48 1.12 -2.16
N GLY A 127 -8.10 -0.13 -1.92
CA GLY A 127 -9.03 -1.24 -1.68
C GLY A 127 -9.28 -1.59 -0.20
N MET A 128 -8.68 -0.92 0.80
CA MET A 128 -8.76 -1.37 2.21
C MET A 128 -8.99 -0.25 3.24
N GLY A 129 -8.57 0.98 2.95
CA GLY A 129 -8.60 2.16 3.82
C GLY A 129 -7.62 2.13 5.00
N ARG A 130 -6.91 1.00 5.14
CA ARG A 130 -5.95 0.61 6.19
C ARG A 130 -5.15 -0.59 5.65
N ALA A 131 -4.33 -1.23 6.48
CA ALA A 131 -3.67 -2.49 6.13
C ALA A 131 -4.46 -3.72 6.63
N PHE A 132 -4.55 -4.74 5.77
CA PHE A 132 -5.04 -6.08 6.12
C PHE A 132 -4.10 -7.17 5.58
N PRO A 133 -4.08 -8.38 6.18
CA PRO A 133 -3.05 -9.36 5.86
C PRO A 133 -3.18 -10.06 4.50
N GLU A 134 -4.40 -10.13 3.93
CA GLU A 134 -4.72 -10.92 2.74
C GLU A 134 -5.41 -10.06 1.67
N LEU A 135 -5.11 -10.31 0.40
CA LEU A 135 -5.62 -9.56 -0.76
C LEU A 135 -7.14 -9.67 -0.89
N GLN A 136 -7.72 -10.82 -0.52
CA GLN A 136 -9.18 -10.98 -0.49
C GLN A 136 -9.89 -10.09 0.55
N MET A 137 -9.16 -9.40 1.44
CA MET A 137 -9.75 -8.47 2.41
C MET A 137 -9.95 -7.05 1.85
N THR A 138 -9.95 -6.90 0.53
CA THR A 138 -10.19 -5.63 -0.14
C THR A 138 -11.66 -5.44 -0.50
N THR A 139 -12.09 -4.19 -0.63
CA THR A 139 -13.36 -3.83 -1.27
C THR A 139 -13.38 -4.26 -2.74
N PHE A 140 -12.22 -4.35 -3.40
CA PHE A 140 -12.13 -4.89 -4.77
C PHE A 140 -12.63 -6.33 -4.82
N HIS A 141 -12.18 -7.18 -3.89
CA HIS A 141 -12.68 -8.54 -3.75
C HIS A 141 -14.18 -8.58 -3.43
N LEU A 142 -14.67 -7.72 -2.54
CA LEU A 142 -16.11 -7.64 -2.22
C LEU A 142 -16.98 -7.23 -3.42
N HIS A 143 -16.38 -6.61 -4.44
CA HIS A 143 -17.02 -6.23 -5.69
C HIS A 143 -16.69 -7.19 -6.85
N ASP A 144 -16.32 -8.43 -6.52
CA ASP A 144 -16.06 -9.53 -7.45
C ASP A 144 -14.94 -9.26 -8.47
N ILE A 145 -14.00 -8.37 -8.13
CA ILE A 145 -12.84 -8.08 -8.99
C ILE A 145 -11.78 -9.15 -8.72
N SER A 146 -11.22 -9.71 -9.78
CA SER A 146 -10.19 -10.74 -9.68
C SER A 146 -8.80 -10.13 -9.45
N ILE A 147 -7.96 -10.78 -8.64
CA ILE A 147 -6.52 -10.49 -8.55
C ILE A 147 -5.78 -11.03 -9.77
N THR A 148 -6.34 -12.03 -10.46
CA THR A 148 -5.74 -12.59 -11.68
C THR A 148 -6.38 -12.02 -12.94
N PRO A 149 -5.62 -11.84 -14.03
CA PRO A 149 -4.21 -12.19 -14.17
C PRO A 149 -3.29 -11.36 -13.28
N MET A 150 -2.34 -12.03 -12.62
CA MET A 150 -1.35 -11.39 -11.75
C MET A 150 0.05 -11.57 -12.33
N ALA A 151 0.83 -10.51 -12.28
CA ALA A 151 2.25 -10.52 -12.57
C ALA A 151 3.04 -10.46 -11.27
N ILE A 152 4.11 -11.26 -11.16
CA ILE A 152 5.06 -11.23 -10.05
C ILE A 152 6.49 -11.11 -10.57
N SER A 153 7.32 -10.30 -9.92
CA SER A 153 8.73 -10.09 -10.30
C SER A 153 9.66 -9.97 -9.10
N ASP A 154 10.90 -10.44 -9.27
CA ASP A 154 11.99 -10.31 -8.31
C ASP A 154 13.07 -9.32 -8.79
N GLU A 155 14.01 -9.00 -7.91
CA GLU A 155 15.13 -8.07 -8.16
C GLU A 155 16.14 -8.56 -9.21
N LYS A 156 16.06 -9.85 -9.60
CA LYS A 156 16.89 -10.44 -10.64
C LYS A 156 16.29 -10.25 -12.02
N GLY A 157 15.05 -9.76 -12.10
CA GLY A 157 14.30 -9.55 -13.33
C GLY A 157 13.50 -10.76 -13.79
N ASN A 158 13.38 -11.81 -12.95
CA ASN A 158 12.45 -12.90 -13.25
C ASN A 158 11.01 -12.38 -13.20
N THR A 159 10.16 -12.93 -14.06
CA THR A 159 8.72 -12.63 -14.06
C THR A 159 7.94 -13.93 -14.16
N ILE A 160 6.82 -14.01 -13.44
CA ILE A 160 5.87 -15.13 -13.54
C ILE A 160 4.46 -14.56 -13.66
N PHE A 161 3.66 -15.21 -14.51
CA PHE A 161 2.26 -14.92 -14.73
C PHE A 161 1.39 -15.94 -14.00
N ILE A 162 0.37 -15.46 -13.31
CA ILE A 162 -0.55 -16.29 -12.53
C ILE A 162 -1.96 -16.03 -13.04
N ASP A 163 -2.60 -17.10 -13.48
CA ASP A 163 -4.03 -17.17 -13.73
C ASP A 163 -4.61 -18.29 -12.86
N SER A 164 -5.69 -18.00 -12.14
CA SER A 164 -6.21 -18.88 -11.11
C SER A 164 -7.71 -18.79 -11.01
N ILE A 165 -8.33 -19.83 -10.45
CA ILE A 165 -9.78 -19.97 -10.38
C ILE A 165 -10.47 -18.94 -9.47
N ASP A 166 -9.75 -18.40 -8.48
CA ASP A 166 -10.26 -17.37 -7.57
C ASP A 166 -9.12 -16.59 -6.88
N ASN A 167 -9.51 -15.58 -6.12
CA ASN A 167 -8.60 -14.71 -5.38
C ASN A 167 -7.81 -15.43 -4.27
N TYR A 168 -8.35 -16.50 -3.69
CA TYR A 168 -7.67 -17.24 -2.62
C TYR A 168 -6.51 -18.06 -3.18
N TYR A 169 -6.76 -18.79 -4.27
CA TYR A 169 -5.73 -19.57 -4.96
C TYR A 169 -4.68 -18.68 -5.62
N GLY A 170 -5.08 -17.58 -6.25
CA GLY A 170 -4.13 -16.64 -6.85
C GLY A 170 -3.14 -16.08 -5.82
N GLU A 171 -3.63 -15.65 -4.65
CA GLU A 171 -2.76 -15.19 -3.56
C GLU A 171 -1.89 -16.33 -3.02
N TRP A 172 -2.46 -17.53 -2.86
CA TRP A 172 -1.72 -18.69 -2.37
C TRP A 172 -0.54 -19.05 -3.29
N PHE A 173 -0.75 -19.09 -4.60
CA PHE A 173 0.30 -19.31 -5.59
C PHE A 173 1.34 -18.18 -5.57
N ALA A 174 0.88 -16.93 -5.56
CA ALA A 174 1.77 -15.77 -5.51
C ALA A 174 2.71 -15.82 -4.30
N ARG A 175 2.18 -16.16 -3.11
CA ARG A 175 2.99 -16.30 -1.89
C ARG A 175 3.99 -17.45 -1.98
N GLY A 176 3.62 -18.57 -2.58
CA GLY A 176 4.54 -19.68 -2.84
C GLY A 176 5.70 -19.25 -3.73
N ILE A 177 5.41 -18.52 -4.81
CA ILE A 177 6.40 -17.96 -5.72
C ILE A 177 7.30 -16.94 -5.02
N THR A 178 6.73 -16.03 -4.21
CA THR A 178 7.49 -15.06 -3.42
C THR A 178 8.53 -15.72 -2.51
N ILE A 179 8.21 -16.88 -1.93
CA ILE A 179 9.17 -17.66 -1.12
C ILE A 179 10.34 -18.12 -1.99
N LEU A 180 10.06 -18.68 -3.17
CA LEU A 180 11.07 -19.14 -4.13
C LEU A 180 11.94 -17.99 -4.65
N MET A 181 11.37 -16.80 -4.80
CA MET A 181 12.07 -15.56 -5.17
C MET A 181 12.95 -15.00 -4.04
N GLY A 182 13.03 -15.68 -2.88
CA GLY A 182 13.89 -15.27 -1.77
C GLY A 182 13.20 -14.34 -0.78
N GLY A 183 11.88 -14.40 -0.67
CA GLY A 183 11.12 -13.90 0.47
C GLY A 183 10.44 -12.55 0.31
N TYR A 184 10.65 -11.84 -0.80
CA TYR A 184 9.79 -10.76 -1.25
C TYR A 184 9.74 -10.69 -2.78
N SER A 185 8.70 -10.05 -3.31
CA SER A 185 8.51 -9.83 -4.74
C SER A 185 7.60 -8.62 -4.98
N TRP A 186 7.72 -7.99 -6.14
CA TRP A 186 6.73 -7.04 -6.64
C TRP A 186 5.60 -7.77 -7.33
N ILE A 187 4.37 -7.27 -7.18
CA ILE A 187 3.20 -7.82 -7.85
C ILE A 187 2.38 -6.72 -8.52
N SER A 188 1.82 -7.03 -9.68
CA SER A 188 0.76 -6.25 -10.33
C SER A 188 -0.47 -7.12 -10.53
N PHE A 189 -1.64 -6.63 -10.16
CA PHE A 189 -2.87 -7.41 -10.00
C PHE A 189 -4.08 -6.49 -9.90
N TYR A 190 -5.28 -7.07 -9.73
CA TYR A 190 -6.55 -6.32 -9.73
C TYR A 190 -6.68 -5.42 -10.95
N ALA A 191 -6.67 -6.04 -12.13
CA ALA A 191 -6.96 -5.33 -13.36
C ALA A 191 -8.43 -4.87 -13.35
N MET A 192 -8.64 -3.58 -13.55
CA MET A 192 -9.94 -2.94 -13.48
C MET A 192 -10.11 -1.96 -14.62
N THR A 193 -11.35 -1.82 -15.08
CA THR A 193 -11.78 -0.62 -15.80
C THR A 193 -11.94 0.55 -14.83
N GLY A 194 -11.83 1.79 -15.32
CA GLY A 194 -12.14 2.97 -14.50
C GLY A 194 -13.55 2.97 -13.90
N LYS A 195 -14.52 2.31 -14.55
CA LYS A 195 -15.88 2.12 -14.02
C LYS A 195 -15.89 1.19 -12.80
N GLU A 196 -15.19 0.07 -12.86
CA GLU A 196 -15.06 -0.87 -11.74
C GLU A 196 -14.31 -0.24 -10.57
N LEU A 197 -13.23 0.48 -10.87
CA LEU A 197 -12.48 1.25 -9.87
C LEU A 197 -13.42 2.20 -9.11
N LYS A 198 -14.21 3.02 -9.82
CA LYS A 198 -15.16 3.97 -9.19
C LYS A 198 -16.21 3.26 -8.32
N ARG A 199 -16.64 2.07 -8.73
CA ARG A 199 -17.60 1.26 -7.96
C ARG A 199 -16.98 0.72 -6.68
N ALA A 200 -15.74 0.24 -6.74
CA ALA A 200 -15.17 -0.62 -5.70
C ALA A 200 -14.19 0.08 -4.74
N ALA A 201 -13.56 1.20 -5.14
CA ALA A 201 -12.49 1.80 -4.35
C ALA A 201 -12.97 2.72 -3.23
N ILE A 202 -12.23 2.69 -2.12
CA ILE A 202 -12.35 3.67 -1.03
C ILE A 202 -11.59 4.93 -1.46
N ARG A 203 -12.27 6.08 -1.45
CA ARG A 203 -11.76 7.34 -2.01
C ARG A 203 -10.95 8.13 -0.99
N GLY A 204 -9.99 8.93 -1.48
CA GLY A 204 -9.31 9.95 -0.69
C GLY A 204 -8.37 9.40 0.37
N THR A 205 -7.92 8.15 0.24
CA THR A 205 -7.15 7.49 1.29
C THR A 205 -5.70 7.99 1.33
N ILE A 206 -5.12 8.33 0.17
CA ILE A 206 -3.78 8.88 0.09
C ILE A 206 -3.76 10.30 0.64
N THR A 207 -4.71 11.16 0.22
CA THR A 207 -4.82 12.52 0.78
C THR A 207 -5.13 12.52 2.27
N LYS A 208 -6.02 11.64 2.75
CA LYS A 208 -6.26 11.44 4.19
C LYS A 208 -4.96 11.06 4.92
N SER A 209 -4.16 10.16 4.36
CA SER A 209 -2.86 9.81 4.95
C SER A 209 -1.93 11.02 5.00
N ALA A 210 -1.87 11.84 3.94
CA ALA A 210 -1.05 13.05 3.93
C ALA A 210 -1.46 14.06 5.01
N SER A 211 -2.78 14.26 5.22
CA SER A 211 -3.28 15.13 6.30
C SER A 211 -2.91 14.62 7.70
N ILE A 212 -2.97 13.30 7.93
CA ILE A 212 -2.50 12.70 9.18
C ILE A 212 -0.99 12.92 9.35
N GLY A 213 -0.22 12.68 8.28
CA GLY A 213 1.22 12.90 8.28
C GLY A 213 1.62 14.33 8.60
N GLU A 214 0.91 15.30 8.05
CA GLU A 214 1.11 16.73 8.34
C GLU A 214 0.91 17.05 9.83
N VAL A 215 -0.13 16.50 10.46
CA VAL A 215 -0.33 16.62 11.91
C VAL A 215 0.82 15.96 12.68
N LEU A 216 1.26 14.77 12.27
CA LEU A 216 2.31 14.01 12.94
C LEU A 216 3.68 14.70 12.92
N ILE A 217 4.01 15.42 11.83
CA ILE A 217 5.29 16.15 11.70
C ILE A 217 5.22 17.58 12.24
N SER A 218 4.04 18.06 12.63
CA SER A 218 3.87 19.39 13.20
C SER A 218 4.59 19.55 14.55
N ASN A 219 4.79 20.80 14.99
CA ASN A 219 5.35 21.11 16.31
C ASN A 219 4.30 21.08 17.45
N MET A 220 3.09 20.60 17.19
CA MET A 220 2.02 20.54 18.20
C MET A 220 2.37 19.54 19.31
N SER A 221 1.77 19.70 20.50
CA SER A 221 1.86 18.68 21.55
C SER A 221 1.17 17.37 21.11
N ASN A 222 1.58 16.24 21.70
CA ASN A 222 0.98 14.94 21.37
C ASN A 222 -0.54 14.91 21.59
N GLU A 223 -1.02 15.58 22.65
CA GLU A 223 -2.45 15.70 22.95
C GLU A 223 -3.22 16.39 21.84
N ILE A 224 -2.68 17.50 21.31
CA ILE A 224 -3.29 18.23 20.20
C ILE A 224 -3.23 17.39 18.92
N ARG A 225 -2.08 16.74 18.64
CA ARG A 225 -1.95 15.85 17.46
C ARG A 225 -3.01 14.75 17.48
N MET A 226 -3.17 14.06 18.62
CA MET A 226 -4.17 13.00 18.73
C MET A 226 -5.60 13.51 18.55
N ARG A 227 -5.93 14.71 19.06
CA ARG A 227 -7.24 15.33 18.85
C ARG A 227 -7.50 15.63 17.37
N GLU A 228 -6.53 16.22 16.67
CA GLU A 228 -6.64 16.51 15.24
C GLU A 228 -6.75 15.24 14.41
N ILE A 229 -5.96 14.20 14.73
CA ILE A 229 -6.08 12.90 14.07
C ILE A 229 -7.45 12.27 14.30
N CYS A 230 -8.02 12.36 15.52
CA CYS A 230 -9.38 11.89 15.79
C CYS A 230 -10.42 12.62 14.92
N LYS A 231 -10.29 13.94 14.75
CA LYS A 231 -11.17 14.71 13.85
C LYS A 231 -11.05 14.26 12.39
N ILE A 232 -9.82 14.07 11.88
CA ILE A 232 -9.58 13.62 10.50
C ILE A 232 -10.14 12.22 10.26
N THR A 233 -10.02 11.34 11.25
CA THR A 233 -10.41 9.93 11.12
C THR A 233 -11.86 9.67 11.47
N GLY A 234 -12.53 10.58 12.19
CA GLY A 234 -13.78 10.29 12.91
C GLY A 234 -13.58 9.33 14.08
N GLY A 235 -12.34 9.09 14.50
CA GLY A 235 -11.97 8.15 15.55
C GLY A 235 -12.11 8.73 16.96
N SER A 236 -11.79 7.92 17.96
CA SER A 236 -11.79 8.31 19.37
C SER A 236 -10.56 7.74 20.07
N LEU A 237 -10.06 8.47 21.06
CA LEU A 237 -8.99 7.98 21.92
C LEU A 237 -9.56 6.91 22.87
N LEU A 238 -9.09 5.67 22.74
CA LEU A 238 -9.52 4.58 23.62
C LEU A 238 -8.83 4.60 24.99
N GLY A 239 -7.62 5.15 25.06
CA GLY A 239 -6.90 5.38 26.30
C GLY A 239 -5.43 5.71 26.08
N GLU A 240 -4.76 5.98 27.19
CA GLU A 240 -3.35 6.37 27.25
C GLU A 240 -2.61 5.58 28.35
N GLY A 241 -1.31 5.40 28.15
CA GLY A 241 -0.48 4.74 29.14
C GLY A 241 0.95 4.52 28.66
N LYS A 242 1.74 3.91 29.54
CA LYS A 242 3.13 3.56 29.24
C LYS A 242 3.19 2.14 28.71
N ILE A 243 3.91 1.94 27.61
CA ILE A 243 4.25 0.58 27.15
C ILE A 243 5.13 -0.08 28.23
N SER A 244 4.61 -1.14 28.84
CA SER A 244 5.29 -1.89 29.90
C SER A 244 6.01 -3.12 29.35
N ASN A 245 5.48 -3.69 28.27
CA ASN A 245 6.04 -4.88 27.65
C ASN A 245 5.68 -4.96 26.16
N ILE A 246 6.58 -5.55 25.37
CA ILE A 246 6.38 -5.85 23.96
C ILE A 246 6.85 -7.29 23.73
N THR A 247 5.93 -8.16 23.32
CA THR A 247 6.25 -9.54 22.92
C THR A 247 6.00 -9.70 21.43
N ARG A 248 6.97 -10.25 20.70
CA ARG A 248 6.80 -10.58 19.28
C ARG A 248 6.58 -12.08 19.14
N THR A 249 5.64 -12.46 18.28
CA THR A 249 5.28 -13.88 18.10
C THR A 249 4.97 -14.13 16.63
N LYS A 250 5.38 -15.30 16.14
CA LYS A 250 5.02 -15.76 14.81
C LYS A 250 3.59 -16.33 14.86
N TYR A 251 2.70 -15.81 14.03
CA TYR A 251 1.31 -16.26 13.86
C TYR A 251 1.13 -16.91 12.49
N LYS A 252 1.28 -18.23 12.41
CA LYS A 252 1.23 -18.99 11.14
C LYS A 252 2.16 -18.38 10.08
N LYS A 253 1.58 -17.80 9.01
CA LYS A 253 2.27 -17.15 7.88
C LYS A 253 2.68 -15.69 8.14
N PHE A 254 2.21 -15.09 9.24
CA PHE A 254 2.47 -13.69 9.59
C PHE A 254 3.32 -13.56 10.86
N TYR A 255 3.97 -12.41 11.03
CA TYR A 255 4.52 -12.00 12.31
C TYR A 255 3.53 -11.07 12.99
N GLY A 256 3.34 -11.25 14.30
CA GLY A 256 2.52 -10.37 15.12
C GLY A 256 3.18 -10.16 16.48
N GLY A 257 2.38 -9.73 17.44
CA GLY A 257 2.86 -9.53 18.79
C GLY A 257 1.77 -9.02 19.72
N LYS A 258 2.16 -8.85 20.97
CA LYS A 258 1.35 -8.27 22.03
C LYS A 258 2.10 -7.06 22.58
N ILE A 259 1.39 -5.95 22.71
CA ILE A 259 1.86 -4.76 23.44
C ILE A 259 1.02 -4.67 24.72
N GLU A 260 1.69 -4.54 25.85
CA GLU A 260 1.04 -4.30 27.14
C GLU A 260 1.22 -2.82 27.50
N ILE A 261 0.09 -2.16 27.82
CA ILE A 261 0.04 -0.74 28.13
C ILE A 261 -0.49 -0.61 29.56
N THR A 262 0.32 -0.02 30.44
CA THR A 262 -0.08 0.28 31.81
C THR A 262 -0.53 1.75 31.87
N GLY A 263 -1.82 1.95 32.11
CA GLY A 263 -2.46 3.27 32.27
C GLY A 263 -3.23 3.37 33.59
N LYS A 264 -3.69 4.58 33.93
CA LYS A 264 -4.52 4.81 35.13
C LYS A 264 -5.97 4.33 34.94
N GLU A 265 -6.44 4.26 33.71
CA GLU A 265 -7.82 3.93 33.36
C GLU A 265 -7.93 2.53 32.74
N LYS A 266 -9.01 1.80 33.04
CA LYS A 266 -9.34 0.55 32.33
C LYS A 266 -9.92 0.90 30.97
N ILE A 267 -9.23 0.51 29.90
CA ILE A 267 -9.73 0.65 28.53
C ILE A 267 -10.73 -0.48 28.25
N LYS A 268 -11.95 -0.14 27.85
CA LYS A 268 -12.95 -1.10 27.37
C LYS A 268 -13.02 -1.02 25.85
N ILE A 269 -12.61 -2.09 25.17
CA ILE A 269 -12.84 -2.26 23.73
C ILE A 269 -14.23 -2.91 23.62
N ILE A 270 -15.15 -2.24 22.92
CA ILE A 270 -16.52 -2.74 22.67
C ILE A 270 -16.46 -3.88 21.66
#